data_AF-A0A7J4U1K9-F1
#
_entry.id   AF-A0A7J4U1K9-F1
#
_cell.length_a   1.000
_cell.length_b   1.000
_cell.length_c   1.000
_cell.angle_alpha   90.00
_cell.angle_beta   90.00
_cell.angle_gamma   90.00
#
_symmetry.space_group_name_H-M   'P 1'
#
loop_
_entity.id
_entity.type
_entity.pdbx_description
1 polymer ?
#
loop_
_entity_poly.entity_id
_entity_poly.type
_entity_poly.pdbx_seq_one_letter_code
_entity_poly.pdbx_strand_id
1 'polypeptide(L)'
;MERLAKVDHVLLDKTGTLTSGRPTIGEITVTKGRRRDTAIRLAGGLEVASSHPYALAVGDLLESEDLKPTSVQDLKDVHAGVEGRVRGDLVGLYRPDRLPSGVTLEGELASALVVSSKAGHGASVLVRGEECIALFTFVHDDGRSGSDEVVKDLYARGVNVEILSGDLQSAVDQFAARVGMPSKAAHGELTPEDKVRFVEQRSSTHVTMMVGDGFNDAGALAKADVGVAVGTGEQVNLEAADVLIPGDDPRLITTLIFLARSANRTLWANLLFSIGVTVILVFAVINNWYDNLWIGVLVHEMSVIVVILNGARLAGSDGWWDLIKGTFSGLIGDTRESIALFSSRFRSSS
;
A
#
# COMPACT_ATOMS: atom_id res chain seq x y z
N MET A 1 -15.35 -8.74 -0.64
CA MET A 1 -15.44 -8.79 -2.12
C MET A 1 -16.72 -8.16 -2.68
N GLU A 2 -17.92 -8.51 -2.22
CA GLU A 2 -19.16 -7.91 -2.77
C GLU A 2 -19.28 -6.40 -2.51
N ARG A 3 -18.95 -5.93 -1.30
CA ARG A 3 -18.93 -4.48 -0.99
C ARG A 3 -17.88 -3.75 -1.81
N LEU A 4 -16.66 -4.29 -1.90
CA LEU A 4 -15.57 -3.78 -2.77
C LEU A 4 -16.02 -3.55 -4.22
N ALA A 5 -16.85 -4.45 -4.77
CA ALA A 5 -17.34 -4.30 -6.14
C ALA A 5 -18.28 -3.10 -6.33
N LYS A 6 -18.90 -2.62 -5.24
CA LYS A 6 -19.85 -1.50 -5.22
C LYS A 6 -19.20 -0.17 -4.81
N VAL A 7 -17.93 -0.17 -4.39
CA VAL A 7 -17.21 1.05 -3.99
C VAL A 7 -17.26 2.09 -5.11
N ASP A 8 -17.69 3.29 -4.74
CA ASP A 8 -17.79 4.47 -5.60
C ASP A 8 -17.04 5.68 -5.01
N HIS A 9 -16.56 5.58 -3.78
CA HIS A 9 -15.80 6.63 -3.10
C HIS A 9 -14.62 6.04 -2.32
N VAL A 10 -13.42 6.55 -2.57
CA VAL A 10 -12.17 6.10 -1.94
C VAL A 10 -11.56 7.22 -1.13
N LEU A 11 -11.31 6.95 0.14
CA LEU A 11 -10.67 7.84 1.08
C LEU A 11 -9.26 7.30 1.31
N LEU A 12 -8.25 8.10 0.98
CA LEU A 12 -6.84 7.72 1.06
C LEU A 12 -6.21 8.48 2.20
N ASP A 13 -5.63 7.78 3.17
CA ASP A 13 -4.67 8.42 4.04
C ASP A 13 -3.44 8.85 3.23
N LYS A 14 -2.85 9.99 3.58
CA LYS A 14 -1.63 10.44 2.92
C LYS A 14 -0.42 9.65 3.40
N THR A 15 -0.23 9.58 4.72
CA THR A 15 1.04 9.19 5.32
C THR A 15 1.13 7.68 5.44
N GLY A 16 2.16 7.08 4.84
CA GLY A 16 2.32 5.63 4.87
C GLY A 16 1.44 4.87 3.88
N THR A 17 0.44 5.52 3.26
CA THR A 17 -0.38 4.93 2.18
C THR A 17 -0.01 5.49 0.81
N LEU A 18 -0.13 6.81 0.61
CA LEU A 18 0.27 7.46 -0.65
C LEU A 18 1.72 7.92 -0.64
N THR A 19 2.30 8.09 0.55
CA THR A 19 3.72 8.38 0.76
C THR A 19 4.38 7.19 1.45
N SER A 20 5.70 7.08 1.34
CA SER A 20 6.45 6.02 2.01
C SER A 20 6.47 6.18 3.54
N GLY A 21 6.16 7.38 4.06
CA GLY A 21 6.43 7.76 5.46
C GLY A 21 7.92 7.76 5.82
N ARG A 22 8.81 7.49 4.85
CA ARG A 22 10.26 7.45 4.99
C ARG A 22 10.85 8.63 4.23
N PRO A 23 11.57 9.53 4.91
CA PRO A 23 12.21 10.65 4.23
C PRO A 23 13.28 10.13 3.27
N THR A 24 13.40 10.76 2.12
CA THR A 24 14.48 10.51 1.15
C THR A 24 15.50 11.64 1.20
N ILE A 25 16.73 11.37 0.81
CA ILE A 25 17.74 12.42 0.68
C ILE A 25 17.36 13.32 -0.50
N GLY A 26 17.22 14.61 -0.22
CA GLY A 26 17.05 15.66 -1.22
C GLY A 26 18.39 16.15 -1.76
N GLU A 27 18.54 17.48 -1.82
CA GLU A 27 19.80 18.10 -2.18
C GLU A 27 20.84 17.99 -1.06
N ILE A 28 22.09 17.70 -1.44
CA ILE A 28 23.25 17.72 -0.56
C ILE A 28 24.15 18.88 -0.98
N THR A 29 24.16 19.94 -0.20
CA THR A 29 25.00 21.11 -0.44
C THR A 29 26.31 20.95 0.32
N VAL A 30 27.45 21.02 -0.36
CA VAL A 30 28.78 20.91 0.28
C VAL A 30 29.53 22.24 0.22
N THR A 31 30.31 22.54 1.27
CA THR A 31 31.15 23.73 1.30
C THR A 31 32.25 23.67 0.23
N LYS A 32 32.65 24.82 -0.32
CA LYS A 32 33.70 24.92 -1.35
C LYS A 32 34.98 24.18 -0.93
N GLY A 33 35.52 23.39 -1.86
CA GLY A 33 36.73 22.59 -1.64
C GLY A 33 36.49 21.24 -0.94
N ARG A 34 35.25 20.91 -0.57
CA ARG A 34 34.88 19.59 -0.05
C ARG A 34 34.24 18.74 -1.15
N ARG A 35 34.33 17.41 -0.99
CA ARG A 35 33.74 16.44 -1.92
C ARG A 35 32.43 15.89 -1.36
N ARG A 36 31.40 15.81 -2.21
CA ARG A 36 30.08 15.23 -1.88
C ARG A 36 30.20 13.82 -1.31
N ASP A 37 30.93 12.93 -1.99
CA ASP A 37 31.11 11.54 -1.55
C ASP A 37 31.75 11.44 -0.17
N THR A 38 32.68 12.34 0.16
CA THR A 38 33.31 12.36 1.49
C THR A 38 32.32 12.78 2.57
N ALA A 39 31.45 13.75 2.28
CA ALA A 39 30.38 14.14 3.20
C ALA A 39 29.40 12.99 3.41
N ILE A 40 28.96 12.30 2.35
CA ILE A 40 28.03 11.16 2.44
C ILE A 40 28.64 10.03 3.27
N ARG A 41 29.88 9.64 2.98
CA ARG A 41 30.59 8.59 3.74
C ARG A 41 30.76 8.96 5.21
N LEU A 42 30.96 10.23 5.54
CA LEU A 42 31.09 10.68 6.92
C LEU A 42 29.74 10.66 7.65
N ALA A 43 28.69 11.19 7.01
CA ALA A 43 27.33 11.18 7.55
C ALA A 43 26.83 9.75 7.79
N GLY A 44 27.03 8.84 6.84
CA GLY A 44 26.61 7.44 7.04
C GLY A 44 27.47 6.66 8.04
N GLY A 45 28.71 7.11 8.29
CA GLY A 45 29.51 6.59 9.40
C GLY A 45 29.00 7.04 10.77
N LEU A 46 28.48 8.27 10.86
CA LEU A 46 27.87 8.82 12.07
C LEU A 46 26.51 8.16 12.38
N GLU A 47 25.74 7.87 11.34
CA GLU A 47 24.36 7.36 11.47
C GLU A 47 24.27 5.83 11.47
N VAL A 48 25.39 5.10 11.39
CA VAL A 48 25.39 3.63 11.20
C VAL A 48 24.69 2.84 12.32
N ALA A 49 24.63 3.42 13.53
CA ALA A 49 24.03 2.82 14.71
C ALA A 49 22.65 3.41 15.06
N SER A 50 22.17 4.38 14.28
CA SER A 50 20.95 5.13 14.53
C SER A 50 19.76 4.48 13.83
N SER A 51 18.64 4.35 14.54
CA SER A 51 17.36 3.91 13.99
C SER A 51 16.47 5.07 13.53
N HIS A 52 17.01 6.30 13.52
CA HIS A 52 16.25 7.49 13.12
C HIS A 52 15.92 7.45 11.61
N PRO A 53 14.74 7.92 11.16
CA PRO A 53 14.38 7.90 9.74
C PRO A 53 15.39 8.57 8.80
N TYR A 54 16.07 9.63 9.24
CA TYR A 54 17.15 10.28 8.47
C TYR A 54 18.41 9.41 8.36
N ALA A 55 18.71 8.60 9.38
CA ALA A 55 19.82 7.66 9.36
C ALA A 55 19.62 6.60 8.26
N LEU A 56 18.40 6.07 8.18
CA LEU A 56 17.99 5.13 7.15
C LEU A 56 18.12 5.75 5.76
N ALA A 57 17.66 6.99 5.57
CA ALA A 57 17.78 7.71 4.31
C ALA A 57 19.25 7.91 3.86
N VAL A 58 20.14 8.20 4.79
CA VAL A 58 21.59 8.28 4.52
C VAL A 58 22.17 6.90 4.19
N GLY A 59 21.68 5.84 4.84
CA GLY A 59 22.02 4.44 4.54
C GLY A 59 21.61 4.02 3.12
N ASP A 60 20.38 4.31 2.72
CA ASP A 60 19.85 4.03 1.37
C ASP A 60 20.68 4.75 0.29
N LEU A 61 21.14 5.98 0.58
CA LEU A 61 22.03 6.73 -0.31
C LEU A 61 23.41 6.09 -0.44
N LEU A 62 23.99 5.59 0.66
CA LEU A 62 25.26 4.87 0.61
C LEU A 62 25.18 3.62 -0.28
N GLU A 63 24.09 2.86 -0.16
CA GLU A 63 23.88 1.64 -0.94
C GLU A 63 23.67 1.95 -2.42
N SER A 64 22.81 2.92 -2.74
CA SER A 64 22.52 3.32 -4.13
C SER A 64 23.72 3.90 -4.88
N GLU A 65 24.64 4.57 -4.19
CA GLU A 65 25.87 5.13 -4.79
C GLU A 65 27.11 4.24 -4.64
N ASP A 66 26.97 3.00 -4.12
CA ASP A 66 28.07 2.06 -3.83
C ASP A 66 29.20 2.71 -2.98
N LEU A 67 28.80 3.49 -1.99
CA LEU A 67 29.69 4.18 -1.07
C LEU A 67 29.77 3.42 0.26
N LYS A 68 30.98 3.23 0.76
CA LYS A 68 31.23 2.62 2.08
C LYS A 68 31.30 3.69 3.17
N PRO A 69 30.59 3.52 4.30
CA PRO A 69 30.63 4.46 5.41
C PRO A 69 32.05 4.60 5.97
N THR A 70 32.37 5.81 6.44
CA THR A 70 33.63 6.08 7.13
C THR A 70 33.58 5.47 8.53
N SER A 71 34.66 4.84 8.98
CA SER A 71 34.74 4.38 10.37
C SER A 71 34.79 5.58 11.31
N VAL A 72 33.72 5.75 12.09
CA VAL A 72 33.60 6.73 13.17
C VAL A 72 33.72 6.00 14.51
N GLN A 73 34.49 6.58 15.43
CA GLN A 73 34.68 6.08 16.80
C GLN A 73 33.89 6.94 17.79
N ASP A 74 33.64 6.43 18.99
CA ASP A 74 32.98 7.16 20.09
C ASP A 74 31.62 7.79 19.70
N LEU A 75 30.80 7.04 18.96
CA LEU A 75 29.46 7.50 18.58
C LEU A 75 28.60 7.80 19.82
N LYS A 76 28.00 8.98 19.84
CA LYS A 76 27.12 9.46 20.90
C LYS A 76 25.92 10.17 20.33
N ASP A 77 24.74 9.74 20.75
CA ASP A 77 23.51 10.50 20.54
C ASP A 77 23.52 11.74 21.42
N VAL A 78 23.35 12.90 20.80
CA VAL A 78 23.22 14.18 21.48
C VAL A 78 21.82 14.75 21.25
N HIS A 79 21.42 15.71 22.08
CA HIS A 79 20.05 16.23 22.07
C HIS A 79 19.60 16.88 20.75
N ALA A 80 20.54 17.10 19.82
CA ALA A 80 20.35 17.78 18.55
C ALA A 80 20.89 17.01 17.34
N GLY A 81 21.29 15.75 17.50
CA GLY A 81 21.97 14.99 16.44
C GLY A 81 22.81 13.83 16.94
N VAL A 82 23.82 13.44 16.15
CA VAL A 82 24.79 12.40 16.49
C VAL A 82 26.21 12.93 16.32
N GLU A 83 27.10 12.55 17.24
CA GLU A 83 28.51 12.95 17.22
C GLU A 83 29.43 11.73 17.30
N GLY A 84 30.66 11.88 16.82
CA GLY A 84 31.72 10.90 16.96
C GLY A 84 33.08 11.47 16.57
N ARG A 85 34.06 10.58 16.41
CA ARG A 85 35.45 10.97 16.08
C ARG A 85 35.96 10.24 14.85
N VAL A 86 36.62 10.99 13.96
CA VAL A 86 37.35 10.44 12.81
C VAL A 86 38.78 10.95 12.83
N ARG A 87 39.73 10.03 12.97
CA ARG A 87 41.18 10.35 13.07
C ARG A 87 41.50 11.39 14.14
N GLY A 88 40.74 11.40 15.24
CA GLY A 88 40.89 12.33 16.36
C GLY A 88 40.01 13.58 16.31
N ASP A 89 39.53 13.97 15.12
CA ASP A 89 38.67 15.14 14.95
C ASP A 89 37.23 14.84 15.37
N LEU A 90 36.60 15.79 16.07
CA LEU A 90 35.18 15.73 16.38
C LEU A 90 34.37 15.97 15.09
N VAL A 91 33.45 15.07 14.79
CA VAL A 91 32.52 15.16 13.67
C VAL A 91 31.11 14.93 14.20
N GLY A 92 30.13 15.63 13.64
CA GLY A 92 28.75 15.47 14.05
C GLY A 92 27.77 15.86 12.98
N LEU A 93 26.57 15.27 13.04
CA LEU A 93 25.44 15.57 12.19
C LEU A 93 24.34 16.16 13.09
N TYR A 94 24.01 17.43 12.87
CA TYR A 94 23.16 18.20 13.77
C TYR A 94 21.96 18.79 13.06
N ARG A 95 20.90 19.07 13.82
CA ARG A 95 19.83 19.93 13.34
C ARG A 95 20.32 21.38 13.17
N PRO A 96 19.96 22.08 12.08
CA PRO A 96 20.41 23.45 11.81
C PRO A 96 20.02 24.46 12.89
N ASP A 97 18.92 24.23 13.61
CA ASP A 97 18.44 25.10 14.69
C ASP A 97 19.19 24.90 16.03
N ARG A 98 20.05 23.88 16.12
CA ARG A 98 20.72 23.46 17.36
C ARG A 98 22.18 23.06 17.12
N LEU A 99 22.91 23.91 16.40
CA LEU A 99 24.34 23.74 16.20
C LEU A 99 25.12 23.92 17.52
N PRO A 100 26.24 23.20 17.70
CA PRO A 100 27.10 23.37 18.86
C PRO A 100 27.73 24.77 18.91
N SER A 101 28.04 25.24 20.11
CA SER A 101 28.63 26.56 20.36
C SER A 101 29.93 26.75 19.57
N GLY A 102 30.03 27.86 18.83
CA GLY A 102 31.18 28.17 17.98
C GLY A 102 31.01 27.78 16.51
N VAL A 103 29.95 27.04 16.16
CA VAL A 103 29.63 26.66 14.78
C VAL A 103 28.52 27.56 14.25
N THR A 104 28.82 28.32 13.20
CA THR A 104 27.83 29.12 12.46
C THR A 104 27.61 28.56 11.06
N LEU A 105 26.34 28.48 10.67
CA LEU A 105 25.94 28.13 9.31
C LEU A 105 25.97 29.40 8.45
N GLU A 106 26.89 29.47 7.50
CA GLU A 106 27.09 30.67 6.68
C GLU A 106 27.17 30.35 5.18
N GLY A 107 27.06 31.39 4.35
CA GLY A 107 27.27 31.31 2.90
C GLY A 107 26.26 30.43 2.15
N GLU A 108 26.79 29.52 1.32
CA GLU A 108 25.98 28.64 0.45
C GLU A 108 25.10 27.68 1.25
N LEU A 109 25.57 27.20 2.42
CA LEU A 109 24.79 26.31 3.28
C LEU A 109 23.60 27.01 3.94
N ALA A 110 23.78 28.26 4.39
CA ALA A 110 22.68 29.04 4.95
C ALA A 110 21.61 29.36 3.89
N SER A 111 22.06 29.67 2.66
CA SER A 111 21.15 29.91 1.54
C SER A 111 20.36 28.64 1.18
N ALA A 112 21.04 27.49 1.11
CA ALA A 112 20.40 26.19 0.86
C ALA A 112 19.40 25.81 1.95
N LEU A 113 19.71 26.10 3.23
CA LEU A 113 18.77 25.87 4.33
C LEU A 113 17.50 26.69 4.18
N VAL A 114 17.60 27.96 3.79
CA VAL A 114 16.42 28.81 3.57
C VAL A 114 15.56 28.28 2.43
N VAL A 115 16.17 27.81 1.33
CA VAL A 115 15.45 27.21 0.20
C VAL A 115 14.76 25.91 0.64
N SER A 116 15.49 25.03 1.31
CA SER A 116 14.99 23.76 1.85
C SER A 116 13.82 23.98 2.81
N SER A 117 13.96 24.92 3.75
CA SER A 117 12.93 25.24 4.73
C SER A 117 11.67 25.82 4.07
N LYS A 118 11.81 26.66 3.05
CA LYS A 118 10.66 27.14 2.24
C LYS A 118 9.95 26.02 1.49
N ALA A 119 10.69 24.98 1.08
CA ALA A 119 10.13 23.79 0.46
C ALA A 119 9.56 22.78 1.47
N GLY A 120 9.62 23.07 2.79
CA GLY A 120 9.15 22.15 3.83
C GLY A 120 10.04 20.92 4.04
N HIS A 121 11.26 20.93 3.50
CA HIS A 121 12.21 19.83 3.66
C HIS A 121 12.92 19.91 5.02
N GLY A 122 13.16 18.75 5.62
CA GLY A 122 14.05 18.63 6.79
C GLY A 122 15.48 18.92 6.40
N ALA A 123 16.34 19.21 7.37
CA ALA A 123 17.75 19.39 7.11
C ALA A 123 18.61 18.95 8.30
N SER A 124 19.80 18.44 7.99
CA SER A 124 20.87 18.17 8.95
C SER A 124 22.19 18.74 8.43
N VAL A 125 22.96 19.34 9.32
CA VAL A 125 24.26 19.96 9.03
C VAL A 125 25.35 19.04 9.50
N LEU A 126 26.24 18.66 8.59
CA LEU A 126 27.45 17.91 8.89
C LEU A 126 28.56 18.89 9.27
N VAL A 127 29.13 18.68 10.45
CA VAL A 127 30.14 19.55 11.05
C VAL A 127 31.39 18.73 11.33
N ARG A 128 32.57 19.35 11.16
CA ARG A 128 33.87 18.81 11.58
C ARG A 128 34.65 19.88 12.31
N GLY A 129 34.95 19.66 13.58
CA GLY A 129 35.49 20.70 14.47
C GLY A 129 34.50 21.86 14.56
N GLU A 130 34.93 23.05 14.14
CA GLU A 130 34.10 24.26 14.12
C GLU A 130 33.54 24.58 12.72
N GLU A 131 33.85 23.77 11.70
CA GLU A 131 33.47 24.03 10.31
C GLU A 131 32.22 23.24 9.88
N CYS A 132 31.26 23.91 9.25
CA CYS A 132 30.19 23.26 8.52
C CYS A 132 30.70 22.71 7.18
N ILE A 133 30.58 21.40 6.97
CA ILE A 133 31.09 20.67 5.81
C ILE A 133 30.01 20.49 4.74
N ALA A 134 28.79 20.16 5.16
CA ALA A 134 27.68 19.91 4.25
C ALA A 134 26.33 20.12 4.93
N LEU A 135 25.30 20.38 4.12
CA LEU A 135 23.90 20.37 4.47
C LEU A 135 23.23 19.21 3.73
N PHE A 136 22.60 18.31 4.46
CA PHE A 136 21.75 17.25 3.94
C PHE A 136 20.31 17.69 4.08
N THR A 137 19.57 17.76 2.97
CA THR A 137 18.12 18.01 3.02
C THR A 137 17.36 16.69 2.93
N PHE A 138 16.22 16.63 3.59
CA PHE A 138 15.38 15.42 3.67
C PHE A 138 13.98 15.76 3.17
N VAL A 139 13.56 15.07 2.14
CA VAL A 139 12.22 15.20 1.55
C VAL A 139 11.32 14.20 2.25
N HIS A 140 10.37 14.70 3.04
CA HIS A 140 9.43 13.85 3.81
C HIS A 140 8.25 13.35 2.99
N ASP A 141 8.03 13.94 1.82
CA ASP A 141 6.78 13.84 1.07
C ASP A 141 7.06 13.41 -0.38
N ASP A 142 7.78 12.31 -0.53
CA ASP A 142 7.79 11.62 -1.81
C ASP A 142 6.63 10.64 -1.85
N GLY A 143 5.64 10.96 -2.68
CA GLY A 143 4.57 10.03 -3.01
C GLY A 143 5.20 8.72 -3.50
N ARG A 144 4.66 7.59 -3.03
CA ARG A 144 5.06 6.26 -3.51
C ARG A 144 4.95 6.22 -5.04
N SER A 145 5.85 5.49 -5.67
CA SER A 145 5.80 5.27 -7.12
C SER A 145 4.46 4.64 -7.49
N GLY A 146 3.72 5.25 -8.41
CA GLY A 146 2.38 4.79 -8.82
C GLY A 146 1.20 5.43 -8.08
N SER A 147 1.43 6.28 -7.07
CA SER A 147 0.35 7.01 -6.39
C SER A 147 -0.46 7.91 -7.33
N ASP A 148 0.20 8.53 -8.32
CA ASP A 148 -0.47 9.35 -9.33
C ASP A 148 -1.28 8.50 -10.33
N GLU A 149 -0.78 7.31 -10.68
CA GLU A 149 -1.50 6.35 -11.51
C GLU A 149 -2.76 5.83 -10.81
N VAL A 150 -2.69 5.56 -9.51
CA VAL A 150 -3.84 5.11 -8.71
C VAL A 150 -4.98 6.11 -8.78
N VAL A 151 -4.70 7.40 -8.53
CA VAL A 151 -5.71 8.47 -8.60
C VAL A 151 -6.33 8.55 -9.99
N LYS A 152 -5.49 8.56 -11.03
CA LYS A 152 -5.95 8.62 -12.43
C LYS A 152 -6.84 7.42 -12.78
N ASP A 153 -6.43 6.22 -12.40
CA ASP A 153 -7.16 4.97 -12.65
C ASP A 153 -8.50 4.93 -11.93
N LEU A 154 -8.57 5.42 -10.69
CA LEU A 154 -9.82 5.52 -9.94
C LEU A 154 -10.80 6.48 -10.61
N TYR A 155 -10.35 7.69 -10.97
CA TYR A 155 -11.20 8.65 -11.68
C TYR A 155 -11.65 8.15 -13.05
N ALA A 156 -10.77 7.50 -13.82
CA ALA A 156 -11.13 6.90 -15.11
C ALA A 156 -12.23 5.83 -14.99
N ARG A 157 -12.43 5.28 -13.79
CA ARG A 157 -13.42 4.24 -13.48
C ARG A 157 -14.65 4.79 -12.75
N GLY A 158 -14.80 6.12 -12.71
CA GLY A 158 -15.93 6.82 -12.08
C GLY A 158 -15.94 6.71 -10.56
N VAL A 159 -14.78 6.48 -9.94
CA VAL A 159 -14.64 6.41 -8.47
C VAL A 159 -14.14 7.76 -7.99
N ASN A 160 -14.84 8.35 -7.01
CA ASN A 160 -14.41 9.58 -6.36
C ASN A 160 -13.25 9.27 -5.41
N VAL A 161 -12.29 10.18 -5.33
CA VAL A 161 -11.11 10.02 -4.48
C VAL A 161 -10.94 11.28 -3.64
N GLU A 162 -10.74 11.12 -2.34
CA GLU A 162 -10.40 12.19 -1.39
C GLU A 162 -9.21 11.77 -0.51
N ILE A 163 -8.34 12.71 -0.17
CA ILE A 163 -7.17 12.50 0.71
C ILE A 163 -7.49 13.05 2.09
N LEU A 164 -7.19 12.26 3.13
CA LEU A 164 -7.25 12.64 4.53
C LEU A 164 -5.83 12.66 5.11
N SER A 165 -5.47 13.69 5.87
CA SER A 165 -4.16 13.78 6.50
C SER A 165 -4.18 14.67 7.75
N GLY A 166 -3.26 14.40 8.68
CA GLY A 166 -2.98 15.29 9.81
C GLY A 166 -1.99 16.41 9.49
N ASP A 167 -1.38 16.40 8.29
CA ASP A 167 -0.46 17.44 7.84
C ASP A 167 -1.16 18.78 7.63
N LEU A 168 -0.40 19.88 7.62
CA LEU A 168 -0.92 21.21 7.28
C LEU A 168 -1.67 21.18 5.95
N GLN A 169 -2.81 21.87 5.88
CA GLN A 169 -3.66 21.89 4.68
C GLN A 169 -2.87 22.29 3.42
N SER A 170 -1.95 23.24 3.55
CA SER A 170 -1.10 23.70 2.45
C SER A 170 -0.18 22.62 1.88
N ALA A 171 0.27 21.67 2.70
CA ALA A 171 1.08 20.54 2.25
C ALA A 171 0.21 19.49 1.55
N VAL A 172 -0.99 19.25 2.08
CA VAL A 172 -1.96 18.30 1.50
C VAL A 172 -2.47 18.79 0.15
N ASP A 173 -2.73 20.09 0.01
CA ASP A 173 -3.12 20.73 -1.27
C ASP A 173 -2.02 20.61 -2.34
N GLN A 174 -0.75 20.81 -1.95
CA GLN A 174 0.39 20.65 -2.85
C GLN A 174 0.53 19.21 -3.32
N PHE A 175 0.38 18.24 -2.41
CA PHE A 175 0.40 16.84 -2.76
C PHE A 175 -0.76 16.48 -3.72
N ALA A 176 -1.98 16.91 -3.41
CA ALA A 176 -3.15 16.70 -4.25
C ALA A 176 -2.94 17.26 -5.67
N ALA A 177 -2.39 18.45 -5.80
CA ALA A 177 -2.04 19.04 -7.10
C ALA A 177 -1.00 18.19 -7.87
N ARG A 178 0.01 17.65 -7.18
CA ARG A 178 1.04 16.78 -7.78
C ARG A 178 0.45 15.48 -8.34
N VAL A 179 -0.50 14.86 -7.64
CA VAL A 179 -1.16 13.61 -8.08
C VAL A 179 -2.37 13.84 -9.02
N GLY A 180 -2.67 15.10 -9.36
CA GLY A 180 -3.76 15.44 -10.28
C GLY A 180 -5.16 15.45 -9.66
N MET A 181 -5.25 15.61 -8.33
CA MET A 181 -6.51 15.75 -7.60
C MET A 181 -6.95 17.21 -7.49
N PRO A 182 -8.26 17.49 -7.47
CA PRO A 182 -8.77 18.83 -7.19
C PRO A 182 -8.53 19.17 -5.71
N SER A 183 -8.21 20.43 -5.40
CA SER A 183 -7.96 20.87 -4.01
C SER A 183 -9.13 20.62 -3.05
N LYS A 184 -10.37 20.57 -3.56
CA LYS A 184 -11.56 20.24 -2.74
C LYS A 184 -11.59 18.79 -2.23
N ALA A 185 -10.77 17.92 -2.81
CA ALA A 185 -10.65 16.53 -2.44
C ALA A 185 -9.46 16.29 -1.48
N ALA A 186 -8.88 17.36 -0.93
CA ALA A 186 -7.68 17.31 -0.11
C ALA A 186 -8.01 17.89 1.27
N HIS A 187 -7.95 17.08 2.32
CA HIS A 187 -8.33 17.48 3.68
C HIS A 187 -7.16 17.26 4.64
N GLY A 188 -6.54 18.35 5.07
CA GLY A 188 -5.45 18.37 6.04
C GLY A 188 -5.91 18.78 7.44
N GLU A 189 -4.95 18.80 8.37
CA GLU A 189 -5.12 19.19 9.77
C GLU A 189 -6.19 18.36 10.51
N LEU A 190 -6.46 17.13 10.05
CA LEU A 190 -7.45 16.24 10.64
C LEU A 190 -6.85 15.48 11.82
N THR A 191 -7.54 15.52 12.96
CA THR A 191 -7.28 14.59 14.07
C THR A 191 -7.78 13.18 13.73
N PRO A 192 -7.33 12.11 14.41
CA PRO A 192 -7.88 10.77 14.24
C PRO A 192 -9.41 10.74 14.38
N GLU A 193 -9.98 11.47 15.34
CA GLU A 193 -11.43 11.57 15.56
C GLU A 193 -12.15 12.33 14.44
N ASP A 194 -11.49 13.30 13.81
CA ASP A 194 -12.03 14.00 12.65
C ASP A 194 -12.02 13.12 11.41
N LYS A 195 -10.96 12.32 11.19
CA LYS A 195 -10.92 11.30 10.12
C LYS A 195 -12.07 10.30 10.28
N VAL A 196 -12.29 9.77 11.48
CA VAL A 196 -13.39 8.86 11.79
C VAL A 196 -14.75 9.46 11.42
N ARG A 197 -15.01 10.70 11.87
CA ARG A 197 -16.26 11.43 11.56
C ARG A 197 -16.41 11.70 10.06
N PHE A 198 -15.31 12.03 9.39
CA PHE A 198 -15.29 12.25 7.96
C PHE A 198 -15.69 10.99 7.18
N VAL A 199 -15.06 9.85 7.49
CA VAL A 199 -15.39 8.57 6.89
C VAL A 199 -16.86 8.22 7.15
N GLU A 200 -17.33 8.32 8.39
CA GLU A 200 -18.71 8.02 8.77
C GLU A 200 -19.72 8.88 7.98
N GLN A 201 -19.45 10.17 7.82
CA GLN A 201 -20.28 11.06 7.01
C GLN A 201 -20.32 10.63 5.54
N ARG A 202 -19.18 10.25 4.96
CA ARG A 202 -19.12 9.79 3.56
C ARG A 202 -19.83 8.44 3.37
N SER A 203 -19.64 7.49 4.29
CA SER A 203 -20.31 6.18 4.29
C SER A 203 -21.83 6.28 4.40
N SER A 204 -22.38 7.38 4.91
CA SER A 204 -23.83 7.60 4.94
C SER A 204 -24.46 7.88 3.56
N THR A 205 -23.65 8.24 2.56
CA THR A 205 -24.11 8.67 1.23
C THR A 205 -23.49 7.90 0.07
N HIS A 206 -22.39 7.20 0.31
CA HIS A 206 -21.58 6.50 -0.69
C HIS A 206 -21.16 5.14 -0.15
N VAL A 207 -20.72 4.25 -1.03
CA VAL A 207 -20.05 3.01 -0.60
C VAL A 207 -18.56 3.30 -0.51
N THR A 208 -18.07 3.51 0.71
CA THR A 208 -16.73 4.02 0.95
C THR A 208 -15.70 2.92 1.12
N MET A 209 -14.50 3.18 0.60
CA MET A 209 -13.30 2.42 0.92
C MET A 209 -12.30 3.36 1.58
N MET A 210 -11.93 3.10 2.83
CA MET A 210 -10.83 3.80 3.49
C MET A 210 -9.55 3.00 3.29
N VAL A 211 -8.47 3.66 2.89
CA VAL A 211 -7.15 3.06 2.75
C VAL A 211 -6.17 3.77 3.68
N GLY A 212 -5.48 3.02 4.54
CA GLY A 212 -4.54 3.54 5.53
C GLY A 212 -3.42 2.56 5.83
N ASP A 213 -2.48 2.96 6.68
CA ASP A 213 -1.42 2.07 7.20
C ASP A 213 -1.91 1.10 8.29
N GLY A 214 -3.12 1.34 8.81
CA GLY A 214 -3.74 0.56 9.87
C GLY A 214 -3.32 0.96 11.28
N PHE A 215 -2.28 1.80 11.46
CA PHE A 215 -1.83 2.20 12.80
C PHE A 215 -2.59 3.43 13.29
N ASN A 216 -2.47 4.55 12.58
CA ASN A 216 -3.11 5.81 12.96
C ASN A 216 -4.58 5.87 12.51
N ASP A 217 -4.94 5.07 11.51
CA ASP A 217 -6.24 5.13 10.84
C ASP A 217 -7.18 3.99 11.20
N ALA A 218 -6.85 3.17 12.20
CA ALA A 218 -7.66 2.01 12.60
C ALA A 218 -9.14 2.36 12.82
N GLY A 219 -9.42 3.46 13.52
CA GLY A 219 -10.80 3.91 13.75
C GLY A 219 -11.51 4.31 12.45
N ALA A 220 -10.81 4.95 11.53
CA ALA A 220 -11.35 5.38 10.24
C ALA A 220 -11.61 4.19 9.32
N LEU A 221 -10.70 3.21 9.29
CA LEU A 221 -10.85 1.94 8.58
C LEU A 221 -12.10 1.17 9.04
N ALA A 222 -12.31 1.09 10.35
CA ALA A 222 -13.46 0.40 10.94
C ALA A 222 -14.82 1.08 10.66
N LYS A 223 -14.83 2.35 10.24
CA LYS A 223 -16.06 3.11 9.89
C LYS A 223 -16.39 3.11 8.40
N ALA A 224 -15.46 2.72 7.54
CA ALA A 224 -15.72 2.61 6.12
C ALA A 224 -16.60 1.37 5.81
N ASP A 225 -17.23 1.34 4.65
CA ASP A 225 -17.91 0.11 4.19
C ASP A 225 -16.90 -1.01 3.88
N VAL A 226 -15.68 -0.60 3.51
CA VAL A 226 -14.51 -1.45 3.35
C VAL A 226 -13.26 -0.73 3.90
N GLY A 227 -12.66 -1.28 4.94
CA GLY A 227 -11.34 -0.86 5.43
C GLY A 227 -10.22 -1.64 4.74
N VAL A 228 -9.26 -0.94 4.13
CA VAL A 228 -8.08 -1.54 3.49
C VAL A 228 -6.81 -1.02 4.17
N ALA A 229 -6.00 -1.93 4.69
CA ALA A 229 -4.68 -1.60 5.20
C ALA A 229 -3.59 -1.90 4.14
N VAL A 230 -2.65 -0.98 3.96
CA VAL A 230 -1.49 -1.14 3.07
C VAL A 230 -0.22 -1.13 3.90
N GLY A 231 0.65 -2.12 3.72
CA GLY A 231 1.96 -2.13 4.38
C GLY A 231 2.59 -3.51 4.52
N THR A 232 3.74 -3.55 5.20
CA THR A 232 4.51 -4.77 5.45
C THR A 232 4.81 -4.96 6.93
N GLY A 233 4.54 -6.15 7.49
CA GLY A 233 5.03 -6.57 8.81
C GLY A 233 4.13 -6.22 10.01
N GLU A 234 4.74 -6.06 11.19
CA GLU A 234 4.09 -5.82 12.50
C GLU A 234 3.45 -4.43 12.66
N GLN A 235 3.69 -3.52 11.70
CA GLN A 235 3.20 -2.13 11.76
C GLN A 235 1.72 -1.99 11.39
N VAL A 236 1.12 -3.02 10.79
CA VAL A 236 -0.26 -2.99 10.34
C VAL A 236 -1.18 -3.57 11.41
N ASN A 237 -2.11 -2.77 11.93
CA ASN A 237 -3.17 -3.29 12.78
C ASN A 237 -4.20 -4.04 11.93
N LEU A 238 -4.11 -5.37 11.93
CA LEU A 238 -4.99 -6.25 11.15
C LEU A 238 -6.41 -6.32 11.70
N GLU A 239 -6.65 -5.92 12.96
CA GLU A 239 -7.97 -6.07 13.59
C GLU A 239 -9.00 -5.07 13.04
N ALA A 240 -8.55 -3.96 12.45
CA ALA A 240 -9.41 -2.87 12.01
C ALA A 240 -9.66 -2.84 10.48
N ALA A 241 -9.02 -3.72 9.70
CA ALA A 241 -9.11 -3.73 8.24
C ALA A 241 -9.78 -5.02 7.72
N ASP A 242 -10.65 -4.88 6.73
CA ASP A 242 -11.27 -6.01 6.02
C ASP A 242 -10.29 -6.68 5.04
N VAL A 243 -9.34 -5.91 4.51
CA VAL A 243 -8.34 -6.36 3.53
C VAL A 243 -6.97 -5.81 3.86
N LEU A 244 -5.96 -6.69 3.81
CA LEU A 244 -4.56 -6.32 3.83
C LEU A 244 -3.97 -6.40 2.43
N ILE A 245 -3.35 -5.31 1.99
CA ILE A 245 -2.50 -5.28 0.80
C ILE A 245 -1.04 -5.36 1.27
N PRO A 246 -0.36 -6.51 1.08
CA PRO A 246 1.03 -6.64 1.45
C PRO A 246 1.92 -5.88 0.48
N GLY A 247 2.95 -5.21 1.01
CA GLY A 247 3.93 -4.49 0.22
C GLY A 247 3.64 -3.00 0.13
N ASP A 248 4.42 -2.33 -0.71
CA ASP A 248 4.39 -0.87 -0.81
C ASP A 248 3.74 -0.31 -2.07
N ASP A 249 3.27 -1.17 -2.99
CA ASP A 249 2.71 -0.72 -4.26
C ASP A 249 1.24 -0.27 -4.13
N PRO A 250 0.94 1.04 -4.23
CA PRO A 250 -0.42 1.55 -4.11
C PRO A 250 -1.32 1.11 -5.29
N ARG A 251 -0.77 0.67 -6.43
CA ARG A 251 -1.53 0.17 -7.60
C ARG A 251 -2.35 -1.08 -7.28
N LEU A 252 -2.01 -1.79 -6.21
CA LEU A 252 -2.78 -2.93 -5.74
C LEU A 252 -4.19 -2.52 -5.27
N ILE A 253 -4.38 -1.27 -4.85
CA ILE A 253 -5.70 -0.71 -4.49
C ILE A 253 -6.66 -0.74 -5.69
N THR A 254 -6.20 -0.28 -6.86
CA THR A 254 -7.04 -0.26 -8.08
C THR A 254 -7.26 -1.68 -8.61
N THR A 255 -6.24 -2.53 -8.50
CA THR A 255 -6.31 -3.96 -8.85
C THR A 255 -7.36 -4.69 -8.02
N LEU A 256 -7.42 -4.42 -6.70
CA LEU A 256 -8.41 -5.00 -5.79
C LEU A 256 -9.85 -4.66 -6.20
N ILE A 257 -10.14 -3.37 -6.45
CA ILE A 257 -11.47 -2.94 -6.92
C ILE A 257 -11.81 -3.60 -8.26
N PHE A 258 -10.85 -3.67 -9.18
CA PHE A 258 -11.04 -4.29 -10.48
C PHE A 258 -11.39 -5.78 -10.39
N LEU A 259 -10.64 -6.51 -9.57
CA LEU A 259 -10.86 -7.93 -9.33
C LEU A 259 -12.23 -8.15 -8.69
N ALA A 260 -12.61 -7.33 -7.71
CA ALA A 260 -13.92 -7.39 -7.07
C ALA A 260 -15.07 -7.14 -8.05
N ARG A 261 -14.98 -6.10 -8.91
CA ARG A 261 -15.98 -5.81 -9.94
C ARG A 261 -16.09 -6.95 -10.97
N SER A 262 -14.97 -7.51 -11.39
CA SER A 262 -14.94 -8.63 -12.34
C SER A 262 -15.52 -9.92 -11.75
N ALA A 263 -15.21 -10.22 -10.48
CA ALA A 263 -15.79 -11.33 -9.74
C ALA A 263 -17.30 -11.18 -9.62
N ASN A 264 -17.77 -9.99 -9.22
CA ASN A 264 -19.19 -9.72 -9.04
C ASN A 264 -19.97 -9.84 -10.37
N ARG A 265 -19.42 -9.34 -11.48
CA ARG A 265 -20.02 -9.53 -12.80
C ARG A 265 -20.14 -11.00 -13.19
N THR A 266 -19.12 -11.80 -12.90
CA THR A 266 -19.12 -13.24 -13.19
C THR A 266 -20.11 -14.00 -12.32
N LEU A 267 -20.23 -13.63 -11.03
CA LEU A 267 -21.24 -14.15 -10.13
C LEU A 267 -22.65 -13.88 -10.69
N TRP A 268 -22.96 -12.63 -11.04
CA TRP A 268 -24.27 -12.28 -11.60
C TRP A 268 -24.57 -12.99 -12.93
N ALA A 269 -23.58 -13.12 -13.81
CA ALA A 269 -23.73 -13.87 -15.06
C ALA A 269 -24.06 -15.35 -14.78
N ASN A 270 -23.34 -15.98 -13.85
CA ASN A 270 -23.58 -17.37 -13.45
C ASN A 270 -24.96 -17.54 -12.81
N LEU A 271 -25.36 -16.63 -11.94
CA LEU A 271 -26.65 -16.69 -11.26
C LEU A 271 -27.81 -16.55 -12.26
N LEU A 272 -27.74 -15.56 -13.16
CA LEU A 272 -28.75 -15.37 -14.21
C LEU A 272 -28.81 -16.56 -15.16
N PHE A 273 -27.66 -17.13 -15.52
CA PHE A 273 -27.60 -18.34 -16.34
C PHE A 273 -28.26 -19.54 -15.64
N SER A 274 -27.90 -19.83 -14.39
CA SER A 274 -28.46 -20.95 -13.62
C SER A 274 -29.97 -20.81 -13.41
N ILE A 275 -30.43 -19.61 -13.06
CA ILE A 275 -31.86 -19.31 -12.93
C ILE A 275 -32.55 -19.49 -14.29
N GLY A 276 -31.96 -18.97 -15.37
CA GLY A 276 -32.49 -19.10 -16.72
C GLY A 276 -32.67 -20.56 -17.16
N VAL A 277 -31.64 -21.40 -16.97
CA VAL A 277 -31.71 -22.84 -17.26
C VAL A 277 -32.80 -23.51 -16.46
N THR A 278 -32.90 -23.22 -15.17
CA THR A 278 -33.91 -23.82 -14.28
C THR A 278 -35.33 -23.43 -14.72
N VAL A 279 -35.56 -22.17 -15.03
CA VAL A 279 -36.86 -21.68 -15.51
C VAL A 279 -37.24 -22.32 -16.84
N ILE A 280 -36.29 -22.44 -17.77
CA ILE A 280 -36.52 -23.10 -19.08
C ILE A 280 -36.86 -24.58 -18.89
N LEU A 281 -36.15 -25.28 -18.01
CA LEU A 281 -36.43 -26.69 -17.73
C LEU A 281 -37.82 -26.89 -17.11
N VAL A 282 -38.18 -26.07 -16.12
CA VAL A 282 -39.52 -26.11 -15.50
C VAL A 282 -40.60 -25.85 -16.55
N PHE A 283 -40.40 -24.84 -17.40
CA PHE A 283 -41.33 -24.53 -18.49
C PHE A 283 -41.46 -25.69 -19.49
N ALA A 284 -40.34 -26.31 -19.87
CA ALA A 284 -40.33 -27.45 -20.78
C ALA A 284 -41.08 -28.66 -20.21
N VAL A 285 -40.95 -28.93 -18.90
CA VAL A 285 -41.73 -29.98 -18.21
C VAL A 285 -43.22 -29.67 -18.24
N ILE A 286 -43.64 -28.44 -17.90
CA ILE A 286 -45.06 -28.06 -17.89
C ILE A 286 -45.71 -28.21 -19.28
N ASN A 287 -44.96 -27.90 -20.34
CA ASN A 287 -45.43 -27.99 -21.71
C ASN A 287 -45.23 -29.38 -22.34
N ASN A 288 -44.72 -30.36 -21.59
CA ASN A 288 -44.41 -31.72 -22.07
C ASN A 288 -43.51 -31.73 -23.33
N TRP A 289 -42.47 -30.89 -23.36
CA TRP A 289 -41.52 -30.84 -24.49
C TRP A 289 -40.62 -32.09 -24.59
N TYR A 290 -40.51 -32.85 -23.50
CA TYR A 290 -39.81 -34.12 -23.46
C TYR A 290 -40.48 -35.06 -22.44
N ASP A 291 -40.56 -36.35 -22.76
CA ASP A 291 -41.22 -37.36 -21.91
C ASP A 291 -40.28 -37.93 -20.83
N ASN A 292 -38.97 -37.76 -21.01
CA ASN A 292 -37.95 -38.42 -20.22
C ASN A 292 -37.29 -37.46 -19.22
N LEU A 293 -37.58 -37.61 -17.92
CA LEU A 293 -37.04 -36.78 -16.85
C LEU A 293 -35.50 -36.73 -16.80
N TRP A 294 -34.82 -37.81 -17.20
CA TRP A 294 -33.35 -37.87 -17.21
C TRP A 294 -32.71 -36.83 -18.13
N ILE A 295 -33.41 -36.40 -19.20
CA ILE A 295 -32.90 -35.36 -20.12
C ILE A 295 -32.79 -34.03 -19.38
N GLY A 296 -33.81 -33.66 -18.60
CA GLY A 296 -33.79 -32.44 -17.79
C GLY A 296 -32.68 -32.45 -16.74
N VAL A 297 -32.47 -33.60 -16.08
CA VAL A 297 -31.36 -33.78 -15.13
C VAL A 297 -30.00 -33.62 -15.81
N LEU A 298 -29.81 -34.24 -16.98
CA LEU A 298 -28.56 -34.12 -17.74
C LEU A 298 -28.26 -32.67 -18.10
N VAL A 299 -29.25 -31.93 -18.61
CA VAL A 299 -29.09 -30.51 -18.98
C VAL A 299 -28.77 -29.66 -17.74
N HIS A 300 -29.43 -29.91 -16.61
CA HIS A 300 -29.12 -29.22 -15.36
C HIS A 300 -27.68 -29.47 -14.92
N GLU A 301 -27.21 -30.72 -14.91
CA GLU A 301 -25.85 -31.07 -14.52
C GLU A 301 -24.80 -30.44 -15.44
N MET A 302 -25.04 -30.46 -16.76
CA MET A 302 -24.17 -29.79 -17.73
C MET A 302 -24.10 -28.27 -17.50
N SER A 303 -25.19 -27.65 -17.07
CA SER A 303 -25.21 -26.21 -16.75
C SER A 303 -24.35 -25.88 -15.53
N VAL A 304 -24.32 -26.76 -14.52
CA VAL A 304 -23.47 -26.60 -13.33
C VAL A 304 -21.99 -26.63 -13.75
N ILE A 305 -21.60 -27.56 -14.63
CA ILE A 305 -20.23 -27.64 -15.16
C ILE A 305 -19.86 -26.32 -15.87
N VAL A 306 -20.74 -25.77 -16.70
CA VAL A 306 -20.51 -24.48 -17.38
C VAL A 306 -20.28 -23.35 -16.39
N VAL A 307 -21.08 -23.28 -15.32
CA VAL A 307 -20.94 -22.28 -14.25
C VAL A 307 -19.61 -22.41 -13.52
N ILE A 308 -19.21 -23.65 -13.19
CA ILE A 308 -17.91 -23.93 -12.54
C ILE A 308 -16.76 -23.48 -13.45
N LEU A 309 -16.81 -23.83 -14.74
CA LEU A 309 -15.79 -23.44 -15.71
C LEU A 309 -15.69 -21.91 -15.86
N ASN A 310 -16.84 -21.23 -15.89
CA ASN A 310 -16.88 -19.77 -15.99
C ASN A 310 -16.36 -19.09 -14.71
N GLY A 311 -16.63 -19.66 -13.53
CA GLY A 311 -16.05 -19.21 -12.27
C GLY A 311 -14.52 -19.41 -12.22
N ALA A 312 -14.03 -20.58 -12.64
CA ALA A 312 -12.61 -20.92 -12.65
C ALA A 312 -11.79 -20.01 -13.58
N ARG A 313 -12.38 -19.49 -14.66
CA ARG A 313 -11.75 -18.50 -15.55
C ARG A 313 -11.26 -17.24 -14.80
N LEU A 314 -11.89 -16.91 -13.68
CA LEU A 314 -11.53 -15.73 -12.88
C LEU A 314 -10.18 -15.89 -12.15
N ALA A 315 -9.67 -17.12 -12.00
CA ALA A 315 -8.41 -17.43 -11.32
C ALA A 315 -7.15 -17.14 -12.16
N GLY A 316 -7.30 -16.60 -13.37
CA GLY A 316 -6.18 -16.28 -14.28
C GLY A 316 -5.83 -17.41 -15.26
N SER A 317 -5.14 -17.05 -16.34
CA SER A 317 -4.86 -17.96 -17.48
C SER A 317 -4.02 -19.19 -17.11
N ASP A 318 -3.15 -19.05 -16.11
CA ASP A 318 -2.14 -20.06 -15.81
C ASP A 318 -2.64 -21.09 -14.78
N GLY A 319 -3.59 -20.71 -13.93
CA GLY A 319 -4.19 -21.59 -12.92
C GLY A 319 -5.43 -22.35 -13.37
N TRP A 320 -6.09 -21.92 -14.46
CA TRP A 320 -7.36 -22.50 -14.90
C TRP A 320 -7.28 -24.01 -15.18
N TRP A 321 -6.24 -24.44 -15.90
CA TRP A 321 -6.04 -25.84 -16.24
C TRP A 321 -5.63 -26.69 -15.04
N ASP A 322 -4.85 -26.14 -14.12
CA ASP A 322 -4.41 -26.87 -12.93
C ASP A 322 -5.55 -27.01 -11.91
N LEU A 323 -6.41 -26.00 -11.78
CA LEU A 323 -7.60 -26.05 -10.93
C LEU A 323 -8.61 -27.05 -11.48
N ILE A 324 -8.88 -27.06 -12.79
CA ILE A 324 -9.73 -28.07 -13.43
C ILE A 324 -9.16 -29.48 -13.25
N LYS A 325 -7.87 -29.68 -13.56
CA LYS A 325 -7.22 -30.99 -13.41
C LYS A 325 -7.25 -31.47 -11.96
N GLY A 326 -6.97 -30.57 -11.01
CA GLY A 326 -7.02 -30.86 -9.58
C GLY A 326 -8.41 -31.27 -9.12
N THR A 327 -9.44 -30.51 -9.48
CA THR A 327 -10.83 -30.83 -9.13
C THR A 327 -11.28 -32.15 -9.76
N PHE A 328 -10.98 -32.38 -11.05
CA PHE A 328 -11.38 -33.62 -11.73
C PHE A 328 -10.63 -34.84 -11.18
N SER A 329 -9.34 -34.70 -10.89
CA SER A 329 -8.52 -35.73 -10.25
C SER A 329 -9.03 -36.06 -8.84
N GLY A 330 -9.39 -35.04 -8.05
CA GLY A 330 -9.97 -35.21 -6.72
C GLY A 330 -11.31 -35.95 -6.78
N LEU A 331 -12.22 -35.51 -7.65
CA LEU A 331 -13.53 -36.15 -7.84
C LEU A 331 -13.41 -37.63 -8.24
N ILE A 332 -12.50 -37.96 -9.15
CA ILE A 332 -12.24 -39.35 -9.56
C ILE A 332 -11.66 -40.16 -8.39
N GLY A 333 -10.74 -39.57 -7.61
CA GLY A 333 -10.18 -40.17 -6.40
C GLY A 333 -11.26 -40.50 -5.38
N ASP A 334 -12.05 -39.51 -4.98
CA ASP A 334 -13.11 -39.62 -3.97
C ASP A 334 -14.21 -40.59 -4.42
N THR A 335 -14.55 -40.59 -5.71
CA THR A 335 -15.54 -41.53 -6.27
C THR A 335 -15.01 -42.96 -6.24
N ARG A 336 -13.73 -43.17 -6.57
CA ARG A 336 -13.11 -44.49 -6.54
C ARG A 336 -13.00 -45.02 -5.11
N GLU A 337 -12.66 -44.16 -4.15
CA GLU A 337 -12.58 -44.51 -2.73
C GLU A 337 -13.96 -44.82 -2.15
N SER A 338 -14.98 -44.04 -2.52
CA SER A 338 -16.38 -44.29 -2.14
C SER A 338 -16.91 -45.60 -2.71
N ILE A 339 -16.61 -45.92 -3.97
CA ILE A 339 -16.98 -47.20 -4.59
C ILE A 339 -16.24 -48.36 -3.92
N ALA A 340 -14.95 -48.18 -3.58
CA ALA A 340 -14.18 -49.20 -2.87
C ALA A 340 -14.77 -49.49 -1.48
N LEU A 341 -15.12 -48.46 -0.71
CA LEU A 341 -15.79 -48.56 0.60
C LEU A 341 -17.19 -49.19 0.49
N PHE A 342 -17.93 -48.90 -0.58
CA PHE A 342 -19.22 -49.53 -0.84
C PHE A 342 -19.07 -51.02 -1.18
N SER A 343 -18.08 -51.36 -2.01
CA SER A 343 -17.79 -52.74 -2.41
C SER A 343 -17.28 -53.62 -1.26
N SER A 344 -16.52 -53.05 -0.32
CA SER A 344 -16.01 -53.76 0.86
C SER A 344 -17.13 -54.06 1.87
N ARG A 345 -18.09 -53.14 2.05
CA ARG A 345 -19.28 -53.37 2.89
C ARG A 345 -20.20 -54.46 2.36
N PHE A 346 -20.32 -54.63 1.04
CA PHE A 346 -21.14 -55.69 0.44
C PHE A 346 -20.45 -57.06 0.41
N ARG A 347 -19.11 -57.11 0.40
CA ARG A 347 -18.35 -58.38 0.49
C ARG A 347 -18.25 -58.93 1.91
N SER A 348 -18.54 -58.13 2.94
CA SER A 348 -18.54 -58.59 4.34
C SER A 348 -19.89 -59.16 4.82
N SER A 349 -20.92 -59.19 3.97
CA SER A 349 -22.26 -59.69 4.31
C SER A 349 -22.69 -60.93 3.52
N SER A 350 -21.76 -61.65 2.90
CA SER A 350 -22.00 -62.92 2.18
C SER A 350 -21.30 -64.08 2.87
#